data_AF-A0A848J1Z4-F1
#
_entry.id   AF-A0A848J1Z4-F1
#
_cell.length_a   1.000
_cell.length_b   1.000
_cell.length_c   1.000
_cell.angle_alpha   90.00
_cell.angle_beta   90.00
_cell.angle_gamma   90.00
#
_symmetry.space_group_name_H-M   'P 1'
#
loop_
_entity.id
_entity.type
_entity.pdbx_description
1 polymer ?
#
loop_
_entity_poly.entity_id
_entity_poly.type
_entity_poly.pdbx_seq_one_letter_code
_entity_poly.pdbx_strand_id
1 'polypeptide(L)'
;MKIKLWCLVLSFILITTGCVKDDLEDLQNQIDDLNTKVDDLEQAQQEALLAAIADLEASLAALNSDLVADLQLLEQEIAENANAVYYGNVITAADYDSLVAQGATIVTGKVVINNDDNIQDLTGIKLIGKNLEINGGTTITMESLQSVGEDLIITGVNTEATLNLSMLSSIGGDFEIVSNTGLTEVITDELVLVSGELFTESNDMLTTLSFAKLDQVDELHINGYWANDPEYLFYGAINYLDLSATNVSNDVLISYVGDVPAISFGEIGGDFEVEYTKIVEISVAASTIGGDFIIEYNARLMAIEVPNLETIDGELSVSFNDNSIFWNETERSGLTTLPTFETLTFIGGDIQVINNGAITSIESFNNVTEMTGANIDFSNNGSNIDNISIFNALVSTGASAYSNASINISEKTNWFDGFNMLENALNVRLTIQAPTEGGGGIGPFEVGGPVRVDGFASMTDLSTLFLDIKEATEFNAFPSLNNFKNYQEYLRVYMPLDENVGMCTMEPIFTKIKSGDFENWNGTRVAKFYMNWTEMDRDTAIDQLLAPCAL
;
A
#
# COMPACT_ATOMS: atom_id res chain seq x y z
N MET A 1 -22.00 39.40 -75.13
CA MET A 1 -21.01 40.07 -76.02
C MET A 1 -21.23 39.52 -77.42
N LYS A 2 -21.75 40.33 -78.35
CA LYS A 2 -22.07 39.92 -79.73
C LYS A 2 -20.79 39.54 -80.47
N ILE A 3 -20.49 38.25 -80.60
CA ILE A 3 -19.48 37.77 -81.54
C ILE A 3 -20.16 37.66 -82.91
N LYS A 4 -20.07 38.74 -83.68
CA LYS A 4 -20.25 38.71 -85.14
C LYS A 4 -19.12 37.85 -85.72
N LEU A 5 -19.35 36.55 -85.91
CA LEU A 5 -18.47 35.74 -86.73
C LEU A 5 -18.95 35.80 -88.18
N TRP A 6 -18.37 36.75 -88.91
CA TRP A 6 -18.29 36.71 -90.35
C TRP A 6 -17.64 35.40 -90.80
N CYS A 7 -18.38 34.55 -91.50
CA CYS A 7 -17.80 33.56 -92.42
C CYS A 7 -18.20 33.92 -93.84
N LEU A 8 -17.37 34.78 -94.41
CA LEU A 8 -17.29 35.16 -95.81
C LEU A 8 -16.33 34.17 -96.47
N VAL A 9 -16.83 33.10 -97.11
CA VAL A 9 -15.99 32.22 -97.93
C VAL A 9 -16.76 31.74 -99.16
N LEU A 10 -16.26 32.23 -100.30
CA LEU A 10 -16.32 31.68 -101.67
C LEU A 10 -17.66 31.70 -102.44
N SER A 11 -17.84 32.81 -103.15
CA SER A 11 -18.29 32.77 -104.55
C SER A 11 -17.19 32.21 -105.44
N PHE A 12 -17.34 31.01 -106.02
CA PHE A 12 -16.84 30.68 -107.36
C PHE A 12 -17.45 29.38 -107.91
N ILE A 13 -18.34 29.55 -108.90
CA ILE A 13 -18.55 28.73 -110.11
C ILE A 13 -18.38 27.20 -109.98
N LEU A 14 -19.50 26.46 -110.06
CA LEU A 14 -19.65 25.39 -111.06
C LEU A 14 -21.11 25.01 -111.29
N ILE A 15 -21.54 25.27 -112.52
CA ILE A 15 -22.76 24.77 -113.15
C ILE A 15 -22.56 23.27 -113.38
N THR A 16 -23.11 22.43 -112.51
CA THR A 16 -23.56 21.08 -112.90
C THR A 16 -24.91 20.83 -112.27
N THR A 17 -25.89 20.86 -113.16
CA THR A 17 -27.32 20.66 -112.99
C THR A 17 -27.64 19.31 -112.35
N GLY A 18 -28.48 19.32 -111.32
CA GLY A 18 -29.45 18.24 -111.09
C GLY A 18 -29.39 17.50 -109.75
N CYS A 19 -28.21 17.38 -109.11
CA CYS A 19 -28.10 16.70 -107.79
C CYS A 19 -27.56 17.59 -106.67
N VAL A 20 -26.80 18.66 -106.96
CA VAL A 20 -26.15 19.50 -105.93
C VAL A 20 -27.14 20.43 -105.22
N LYS A 21 -28.29 20.73 -105.84
CA LYS A 21 -29.29 21.63 -105.25
C LYS A 21 -29.99 20.97 -104.07
N ASP A 22 -30.32 19.69 -104.20
CA ASP A 22 -30.94 18.91 -103.13
C ASP A 22 -29.94 18.71 -101.98
N ASP A 23 -28.67 18.42 -102.28
CA ASP A 23 -27.59 18.33 -101.28
C ASP A 23 -27.34 19.65 -100.53
N LEU A 24 -27.46 20.80 -101.22
CA LEU A 24 -27.28 22.13 -100.60
C LEU A 24 -28.46 22.51 -99.70
N GLU A 25 -29.69 22.14 -100.08
CA GLU A 25 -30.90 22.35 -99.28
C GLU A 25 -30.89 21.44 -98.04
N ASP A 26 -30.46 20.19 -98.19
CA ASP A 26 -30.23 19.27 -97.06
C ASP A 26 -29.14 19.77 -96.10
N LEU A 27 -28.03 20.32 -96.62
CA LEU A 27 -26.99 20.95 -95.79
C LEU A 27 -27.49 22.20 -95.06
N GLN A 28 -28.29 23.05 -95.71
CA GLN A 28 -28.89 24.22 -95.06
C GLN A 28 -29.87 23.79 -93.96
N ASN A 29 -30.69 22.77 -94.20
CA ASN A 29 -31.59 22.19 -93.20
C ASN A 29 -30.81 21.60 -92.01
N GLN A 30 -29.67 20.93 -92.26
CA GLN A 30 -28.80 20.45 -91.18
C GLN A 30 -28.16 21.59 -90.38
N ILE A 31 -27.75 22.68 -91.05
CA ILE A 31 -27.22 23.87 -90.39
C ILE A 31 -28.29 24.54 -89.52
N ASP A 32 -29.51 24.67 -90.01
CA ASP A 32 -30.63 25.27 -89.27
C ASP A 32 -31.05 24.38 -88.08
N ASP A 33 -31.03 23.05 -88.24
CA ASP A 33 -31.23 22.08 -87.15
C ASP A 33 -30.10 22.15 -86.11
N LEU A 34 -28.84 22.30 -86.54
CA LEU A 34 -27.69 22.51 -85.66
C LEU A 34 -27.80 23.83 -84.89
N ASN A 35 -28.17 24.92 -85.55
CA ASN A 35 -28.38 26.21 -84.88
C ASN A 35 -29.50 26.12 -83.85
N THR A 36 -30.61 25.45 -84.19
CA THR A 36 -31.72 25.21 -83.26
C THR A 36 -31.26 24.38 -82.06
N LYS A 37 -30.48 23.30 -82.29
CA LYS A 37 -29.90 22.49 -81.20
C LYS A 37 -28.90 23.27 -80.35
N VAL A 38 -28.12 24.15 -80.95
CA VAL A 38 -27.19 25.03 -80.22
C VAL A 38 -27.98 26.00 -79.35
N ASP A 39 -29.01 26.64 -79.88
CA ASP A 39 -29.89 27.54 -79.13
C ASP A 39 -30.60 26.81 -77.98
N ASP A 40 -31.12 25.60 -78.24
CA ASP A 40 -31.74 24.74 -77.23
C ASP A 40 -30.75 24.33 -76.14
N LEU A 41 -29.50 24.01 -76.50
CA LEU A 41 -28.43 23.66 -75.56
C LEU A 41 -27.98 24.88 -74.74
N GLU A 42 -27.85 26.06 -75.36
CA GLU A 42 -27.53 27.30 -74.68
C GLU A 42 -28.63 27.65 -73.67
N GLN A 43 -29.91 27.54 -74.07
CA GLN A 43 -31.04 27.76 -73.17
C GLN A 43 -31.07 26.74 -72.03
N ALA A 44 -30.91 25.44 -72.32
CA ALA A 44 -30.89 24.40 -71.30
C ALA A 44 -29.71 24.56 -70.33
N GLN A 45 -28.52 24.95 -70.81
CA GLN A 45 -27.37 25.26 -69.97
C GLN A 45 -27.62 26.49 -69.10
N GLN A 46 -28.25 27.53 -69.65
CA GLN A 46 -28.60 28.73 -68.90
C GLN A 46 -29.61 28.42 -67.80
N GLU A 47 -30.65 27.62 -68.09
CA GLU A 47 -31.64 27.18 -67.11
C GLU A 47 -31.01 26.29 -66.02
N ALA A 48 -30.14 25.34 -66.39
CA ALA A 48 -29.41 24.50 -65.44
C ALA A 48 -28.47 25.32 -64.55
N LEU A 49 -27.78 26.33 -65.10
CA LEU A 49 -26.92 27.23 -64.33
C LEU A 49 -27.74 28.07 -63.35
N LEU A 50 -28.89 28.59 -63.76
CA LEU A 50 -29.79 29.34 -62.89
C LEU A 50 -30.34 28.45 -61.76
N ALA A 51 -30.70 27.20 -62.05
CA ALA A 51 -31.12 26.23 -61.04
C ALA A 51 -29.99 25.94 -60.03
N ALA A 52 -28.77 25.69 -60.52
CA ALA A 52 -27.61 25.47 -59.64
C ALA A 52 -27.27 26.69 -58.77
N ILE A 53 -27.43 27.92 -59.30
CA ILE A 53 -27.28 29.15 -58.52
C ILE A 53 -28.35 29.22 -57.42
N ALA A 54 -29.62 28.95 -57.75
CA ALA A 54 -30.71 28.95 -56.77
C ALA A 54 -30.50 27.90 -55.68
N ASP A 55 -30.03 26.70 -56.04
CA ASP A 55 -29.69 25.65 -55.07
C ASP A 55 -28.52 26.06 -54.16
N LEU A 56 -27.51 26.73 -54.72
CA LEU A 56 -26.38 27.26 -53.95
C LEU A 56 -26.82 28.39 -53.00
N GLU A 57 -27.66 29.31 -53.47
CA GLU A 57 -28.25 30.38 -52.65
C GLU A 57 -29.10 29.79 -51.51
N ALA A 58 -29.90 28.76 -51.79
CA ALA A 58 -30.69 28.07 -50.78
C ALA A 58 -29.79 27.35 -49.75
N SER A 59 -28.73 26.67 -50.21
CA SER A 59 -27.76 25.99 -49.35
C SER A 59 -27.01 26.98 -48.46
N LEU A 60 -26.61 28.13 -49.02
CA LEU A 60 -25.92 29.19 -48.29
C LEU A 60 -26.84 29.86 -47.26
N ALA A 61 -28.12 30.05 -47.60
CA ALA A 61 -29.12 30.54 -46.66
C ALA A 61 -29.37 29.56 -45.51
N ALA A 62 -29.43 28.25 -45.79
CA ALA A 62 -29.57 27.21 -44.77
C ALA A 62 -28.36 27.19 -43.83
N LEU A 63 -27.13 27.15 -44.38
CA LEU A 63 -25.90 27.18 -43.59
C LEU A 63 -25.80 28.44 -42.71
N ASN A 64 -26.20 29.60 -43.25
CA ASN A 64 -26.23 30.84 -42.48
C ASN A 64 -27.28 30.80 -41.36
N SER A 65 -28.43 30.14 -41.58
CA SER A 65 -29.44 29.95 -40.53
C SER A 65 -28.93 29.03 -39.41
N ASP A 66 -28.28 27.93 -39.78
CA ASP A 66 -27.72 26.97 -38.80
C ASP A 66 -26.61 27.63 -37.96
N LEU A 67 -25.68 28.35 -38.59
CA LEU A 67 -24.63 29.08 -37.88
C LEU A 67 -25.18 30.14 -36.92
N VAL A 68 -26.24 30.84 -37.31
CA VAL A 68 -26.90 31.83 -36.43
C VAL A 68 -27.57 31.14 -35.25
N ALA A 69 -28.19 29.98 -35.45
CA ALA A 69 -28.79 29.20 -34.36
C ALA A 69 -27.72 28.68 -33.38
N ASP A 70 -26.61 28.15 -33.90
CA ASP A 70 -25.48 27.67 -33.09
C ASP A 70 -24.85 28.81 -32.28
N LEU A 71 -24.69 29.99 -32.87
CA LEU A 71 -24.20 31.18 -32.15
C LEU A 71 -25.15 31.61 -31.04
N GLN A 72 -26.47 31.56 -31.26
CA GLN A 72 -27.46 31.87 -30.24
C GLN A 72 -27.43 30.89 -29.07
N LEU A 73 -27.23 29.59 -29.34
CA LEU A 73 -27.06 28.58 -28.30
C LEU A 73 -25.78 28.83 -27.49
N LEU A 74 -24.67 29.17 -28.15
CA LEU A 74 -23.42 29.50 -27.48
C LEU A 74 -23.54 30.78 -26.63
N GLU A 75 -24.21 31.81 -27.16
CA GLU A 75 -24.50 33.05 -26.42
C GLU A 75 -25.37 32.77 -25.18
N GLN A 76 -26.37 31.89 -25.31
CA GLN A 76 -27.21 31.46 -24.20
C GLN A 76 -26.39 30.70 -23.15
N GLU A 77 -25.57 29.73 -23.57
CA GLU A 77 -24.72 28.96 -22.65
C GLU A 77 -23.70 29.85 -21.92
N ILE A 78 -23.07 30.80 -22.63
CA ILE A 78 -22.18 31.79 -22.02
C ILE A 78 -22.95 32.65 -21.01
N ALA A 79 -24.16 33.09 -21.34
CA ALA A 79 -24.97 33.91 -20.44
C ALA A 79 -25.41 33.14 -19.18
N GLU A 80 -25.78 31.86 -19.33
CA GLU A 80 -26.15 30.98 -18.23
C GLU A 80 -24.94 30.66 -17.33
N ASN A 81 -23.75 30.52 -17.91
CA ASN A 81 -22.52 30.20 -17.19
C ASN A 81 -21.69 31.41 -16.74
N ALA A 82 -21.99 32.63 -17.22
CA ALA A 82 -21.21 33.85 -16.93
C ALA A 82 -21.08 34.11 -15.44
N ASN A 83 -22.09 33.71 -14.66
CA ASN A 83 -22.12 33.87 -13.22
C ASN A 83 -21.68 32.62 -12.46
N ALA A 84 -21.49 31.48 -13.12
CA ALA A 84 -21.17 30.22 -12.45
C ALA A 84 -19.74 30.16 -11.89
N VAL A 85 -18.82 30.97 -12.43
CA VAL A 85 -17.38 30.92 -12.11
C VAL A 85 -16.92 32.22 -11.47
N TYR A 86 -16.43 32.12 -10.23
CA TYR A 86 -15.72 33.19 -9.54
C TYR A 86 -14.21 33.11 -9.85
N TYR A 87 -13.69 34.17 -10.46
CA TYR A 87 -12.29 34.29 -10.83
C TYR A 87 -11.49 34.99 -9.74
N GLY A 88 -10.77 34.23 -8.92
CA GLY A 88 -9.97 34.78 -7.82
C GLY A 88 -10.06 33.94 -6.56
N ASN A 89 -9.42 34.46 -5.51
CA ASN A 89 -9.45 33.85 -4.18
C ASN A 89 -10.63 34.41 -3.38
N VAL A 90 -11.16 33.60 -2.46
CA VAL A 90 -12.22 33.99 -1.51
C VAL A 90 -11.63 33.92 -0.11
N ILE A 91 -11.12 35.06 0.38
CA ILE A 91 -10.35 35.13 1.64
C ILE A 91 -10.91 36.21 2.56
N THR A 92 -11.28 37.36 2.00
CA THR A 92 -11.79 38.50 2.74
C THR A 92 -13.31 38.55 2.67
N ALA A 93 -13.95 39.23 3.62
CA ALA A 93 -15.41 39.43 3.60
C ALA A 93 -15.92 40.04 2.28
N ALA A 94 -15.13 40.92 1.65
CA ALA A 94 -15.50 41.50 0.35
C ALA A 94 -15.48 40.48 -0.80
N ASP A 95 -14.62 39.46 -0.71
CA ASP A 95 -14.58 38.38 -1.70
C ASP A 95 -15.81 37.48 -1.56
N TYR A 96 -16.19 37.15 -0.31
CA TYR A 96 -17.42 36.42 0.01
C TYR A 96 -18.68 37.17 -0.44
N ASP A 97 -18.80 38.45 -0.13
CA ASP A 97 -19.90 39.31 -0.60
C ASP A 97 -20.00 39.28 -2.13
N SER A 98 -18.86 39.34 -2.83
CA SER A 98 -18.80 39.31 -4.29
C SER A 98 -19.18 37.94 -4.86
N LEU A 99 -18.74 36.86 -4.23
CA LEU A 99 -19.08 35.48 -4.59
C LEU A 99 -20.60 35.25 -4.50
N VAL A 100 -21.19 35.61 -3.36
CA VAL A 100 -22.62 35.48 -3.10
C VAL A 100 -23.43 36.36 -4.05
N ALA A 101 -23.02 37.60 -4.28
CA ALA A 101 -23.68 38.50 -5.22
C ALA A 101 -23.65 37.99 -6.67
N GLN A 102 -22.57 37.29 -7.06
CA GLN A 102 -22.46 36.65 -8.36
C GLN A 102 -23.31 35.38 -8.45
N GLY A 103 -23.48 34.65 -7.34
CA GLY A 103 -24.15 33.34 -7.32
C GLY A 103 -23.31 32.24 -7.99
N ALA A 104 -21.99 32.37 -7.91
CA ALA A 104 -21.08 31.39 -8.48
C ALA A 104 -21.12 30.06 -7.71
N THR A 105 -20.86 28.97 -8.44
CA THR A 105 -20.78 27.61 -7.89
C THR A 105 -19.38 27.02 -8.05
N ILE A 106 -18.47 27.74 -8.71
CA ILE A 106 -17.09 27.35 -8.94
C ILE A 106 -16.20 28.51 -8.52
N VAL A 107 -15.20 28.23 -7.69
CA VAL A 107 -14.13 29.19 -7.35
C VAL A 107 -12.84 28.70 -8.00
N THR A 108 -12.19 29.54 -8.80
CA THR A 108 -10.93 29.14 -9.48
C THR A 108 -9.68 29.31 -8.63
N GLY A 109 -9.76 30.10 -7.56
CA GLY A 109 -8.67 30.35 -6.63
C GLY A 109 -8.84 29.63 -5.30
N LYS A 110 -8.06 30.10 -4.32
CA LYS A 110 -8.03 29.58 -2.95
C LYS A 110 -9.22 30.10 -2.15
N VAL A 111 -9.75 29.28 -1.25
CA VAL A 111 -10.83 29.63 -0.30
C VAL A 111 -10.32 29.49 1.14
N VAL A 112 -10.63 30.45 2.01
CA VAL A 112 -10.26 30.41 3.44
C VAL A 112 -11.47 30.64 4.34
N ILE A 113 -11.91 29.59 5.02
CA ILE A 113 -13.00 29.61 5.98
C ILE A 113 -12.46 29.92 7.38
N ASN A 114 -12.96 30.96 8.04
CA ASN A 114 -12.54 31.33 9.40
C ASN A 114 -13.67 31.22 10.44
N ASN A 115 -14.93 31.09 10.01
CA ASN A 115 -16.10 31.11 10.88
C ASN A 115 -17.35 30.56 10.14
N ASP A 116 -18.46 30.45 10.88
CA ASP A 116 -19.74 29.94 10.39
C ASP A 116 -20.38 30.81 9.28
N ASP A 117 -20.12 32.13 9.26
CA ASP A 117 -20.63 33.00 8.19
C ASP A 117 -19.97 32.65 6.84
N ASN A 118 -18.66 32.38 6.84
CA ASN A 118 -17.96 31.90 5.64
C ASN A 118 -18.51 30.56 5.13
N ILE A 119 -18.91 29.66 6.03
CA ILE A 119 -19.51 28.36 5.67
C ILE A 119 -20.86 28.58 4.97
N GLN A 120 -21.70 29.47 5.51
CA GLN A 120 -23.02 29.79 4.94
C GLN A 120 -22.91 30.34 3.52
N ASP A 121 -21.93 31.20 3.26
CA ASP A 121 -21.68 31.80 1.94
C ASP A 121 -21.18 30.79 0.89
N LEU A 122 -20.76 29.59 1.31
CA LEU A 122 -20.19 28.56 0.42
C LEU A 122 -21.13 27.38 0.15
N THR A 123 -22.36 27.39 0.67
CA THR A 123 -23.32 26.27 0.56
C THR A 123 -23.59 25.77 -0.87
N GLY A 124 -23.49 26.66 -1.87
CA GLY A 124 -23.69 26.35 -3.29
C GLY A 124 -22.41 26.01 -4.07
N ILE A 125 -21.23 26.06 -3.45
CA ILE A 125 -19.96 25.80 -4.13
C ILE A 125 -19.79 24.32 -4.38
N LYS A 126 -19.46 23.99 -5.63
CA LYS A 126 -19.23 22.64 -6.15
C LYS A 126 -17.75 22.34 -6.36
N LEU A 127 -16.97 23.35 -6.74
CA LEU A 127 -15.56 23.17 -7.07
C LEU A 127 -14.73 24.34 -6.56
N ILE A 128 -13.60 24.00 -5.94
CA ILE A 128 -12.55 24.94 -5.58
C ILE A 128 -11.31 24.55 -6.36
N GLY A 129 -10.79 25.44 -7.20
CA GLY A 129 -9.71 25.13 -8.15
C GLY A 129 -8.31 25.09 -7.54
N LYS A 130 -8.18 25.52 -6.29
CA LYS A 130 -6.94 25.53 -5.50
C LYS A 130 -7.21 25.02 -4.08
N ASN A 131 -6.43 25.46 -3.10
CA ASN A 131 -6.59 25.05 -1.71
C ASN A 131 -7.93 25.53 -1.10
N LEU A 132 -8.51 24.66 -0.28
CA LEU A 132 -9.54 24.98 0.70
C LEU A 132 -8.91 24.92 2.09
N GLU A 133 -8.81 26.07 2.76
CA GLU A 133 -8.30 26.16 4.14
C GLU A 133 -9.45 26.43 5.11
N ILE A 134 -9.54 25.63 6.17
CA ILE A 134 -10.56 25.71 7.20
C ILE A 134 -9.87 25.99 8.54
N ASN A 135 -10.02 27.23 9.01
CA ASN A 135 -9.39 27.75 10.22
C ASN A 135 -10.36 27.92 11.39
N GLY A 136 -11.65 27.65 11.18
CA GLY A 136 -12.69 27.84 12.19
C GLY A 136 -14.09 27.54 11.68
N GLY A 137 -15.03 27.46 12.62
CA GLY A 137 -16.40 27.02 12.41
C GLY A 137 -16.82 26.02 13.49
N THR A 138 -18.12 25.78 13.61
CA THR A 138 -18.69 24.80 14.56
C THR A 138 -19.36 23.63 13.83
N THR A 139 -20.12 23.90 12.78
CA THR A 139 -20.68 22.87 11.90
C THR A 139 -20.20 23.14 10.48
N ILE A 140 -19.08 22.52 10.10
CA ILE A 140 -18.42 22.72 8.82
C ILE A 140 -19.05 21.80 7.79
N THR A 141 -20.02 22.32 7.04
CA THR A 141 -20.71 21.58 5.97
C THR A 141 -20.68 22.31 4.65
N MET A 142 -20.44 21.56 3.57
CA MET A 142 -20.52 22.05 2.19
C MET A 142 -21.20 21.00 1.32
N GLU A 143 -22.53 20.92 1.42
CA GLU A 143 -23.34 19.85 0.82
C GLU A 143 -23.26 19.76 -0.71
N SER A 144 -22.73 20.80 -1.38
CA SER A 144 -22.56 20.81 -2.84
C SER A 144 -21.12 20.54 -3.29
N LEU A 145 -20.13 20.59 -2.38
CA LEU A 145 -18.72 20.54 -2.74
C LEU A 145 -18.36 19.14 -3.25
N GLN A 146 -17.80 19.06 -4.45
CA GLN A 146 -17.47 17.82 -5.14
C GLN A 146 -15.97 17.61 -5.33
N SER A 147 -15.20 18.69 -5.44
CA SER A 147 -13.76 18.60 -5.69
C SER A 147 -13.00 19.83 -5.18
N VAL A 148 -11.80 19.57 -4.65
CA VAL A 148 -10.77 20.56 -4.34
C VAL A 148 -9.57 20.27 -5.25
N GLY A 149 -9.12 21.28 -5.99
CA GLY A 149 -8.14 21.10 -7.07
C GLY A 149 -6.69 20.95 -6.60
N GLU A 150 -6.38 21.48 -5.42
CA GLU A 150 -5.09 21.35 -4.73
C GLU A 150 -5.40 20.79 -3.32
N ASP A 151 -4.96 21.45 -2.24
CA ASP A 151 -5.01 20.86 -0.90
C ASP A 151 -6.29 21.20 -0.11
N LEU A 152 -6.75 20.28 0.73
CA LEU A 152 -7.75 20.51 1.76
C LEU A 152 -7.08 20.52 3.13
N ILE A 153 -7.03 21.69 3.76
CA ILE A 153 -6.28 21.91 5.01
C ILE A 153 -7.23 22.35 6.12
N ILE A 154 -7.30 21.60 7.21
CA ILE A 154 -8.09 21.90 8.41
C ILE A 154 -7.11 22.14 9.56
N THR A 155 -7.05 23.37 10.05
CA THR A 155 -6.10 23.74 11.11
C THR A 155 -6.66 24.75 12.09
N GLY A 156 -6.28 24.67 13.36
CA GLY A 156 -6.61 25.70 14.35
C GLY A 156 -8.10 25.78 14.71
N VAL A 157 -8.88 24.73 14.44
CA VAL A 157 -10.27 24.60 14.91
C VAL A 157 -10.25 24.29 16.41
N ASN A 158 -10.33 25.34 17.21
CA ASN A 158 -10.15 25.27 18.68
C ASN A 158 -11.46 25.12 19.47
N THR A 159 -12.60 25.39 18.84
CA THR A 159 -13.93 25.17 19.42
C THR A 159 -14.46 23.81 19.02
N GLU A 160 -15.32 23.21 19.85
CA GLU A 160 -16.00 21.96 19.52
C GLU A 160 -16.67 22.07 18.14
N ALA A 161 -16.24 21.25 17.19
CA ALA A 161 -16.67 21.35 15.81
C ALA A 161 -16.71 19.99 15.12
N THR A 162 -17.56 19.88 14.11
CA THR A 162 -17.61 18.73 13.20
C THR A 162 -17.45 19.18 11.75
N LEU A 163 -16.87 18.32 10.92
CA LEU A 163 -16.76 18.50 9.48
C LEU A 163 -17.48 17.37 8.75
N ASN A 164 -18.36 17.74 7.82
CA ASN A 164 -19.03 16.80 6.94
C ASN A 164 -19.09 17.36 5.50
N LEU A 165 -18.34 16.72 4.59
CA LEU A 165 -18.30 17.04 3.17
C LEU A 165 -18.89 15.88 2.37
N SER A 166 -20.19 15.65 2.55
CA SER A 166 -20.94 14.49 2.07
C SER A 166 -20.98 14.27 0.56
N MET A 167 -20.51 15.22 -0.25
CA MET A 167 -20.46 15.10 -1.72
C MET A 167 -19.04 15.20 -2.28
N LEU A 168 -18.04 15.42 -1.42
CA LEU A 168 -16.66 15.60 -1.84
C LEU A 168 -16.14 14.27 -2.37
N SER A 169 -15.72 14.25 -3.63
CA SER A 169 -15.31 13.03 -4.34
C SER A 169 -13.81 12.94 -4.60
N SER A 170 -13.12 14.09 -4.65
CA SER A 170 -11.70 14.15 -4.98
C SER A 170 -11.00 15.36 -4.37
N ILE A 171 -9.74 15.15 -3.99
CA ILE A 171 -8.77 16.18 -3.62
C ILE A 171 -7.54 16.00 -4.52
N GLY A 172 -7.15 17.08 -5.19
CA GLY A 172 -6.07 17.07 -6.19
C GLY A 172 -4.65 17.13 -5.59
N GLY A 173 -4.53 17.54 -4.33
CA GLY A 173 -3.30 17.51 -3.54
C GLY A 173 -3.52 16.77 -2.22
N ASP A 174 -3.06 17.38 -1.12
CA ASP A 174 -3.05 16.76 0.21
C ASP A 174 -4.36 17.02 0.98
N PHE A 175 -4.74 16.09 1.86
CA PHE A 175 -5.80 16.28 2.84
C PHE A 175 -5.16 16.31 4.24
N GLU A 176 -4.97 17.52 4.76
CA GLU A 176 -4.31 17.77 6.05
C GLU A 176 -5.33 18.11 7.15
N ILE A 177 -5.30 17.39 8.26
CA ILE A 177 -6.09 17.67 9.47
C ILE A 177 -5.13 17.83 10.64
N VAL A 178 -4.76 19.07 10.94
CA VAL A 178 -3.59 19.34 11.81
C VAL A 178 -3.89 20.36 12.89
N SER A 179 -3.43 20.12 14.12
CA SER A 179 -3.47 21.11 15.20
C SER A 179 -4.89 21.63 15.52
N ASN A 180 -5.88 20.73 15.60
CA ASN A 180 -7.25 21.07 15.94
C ASN A 180 -7.60 20.59 17.34
N THR A 181 -7.68 21.50 18.31
CA THR A 181 -8.00 21.12 19.70
C THR A 181 -9.48 20.88 19.94
N GLY A 182 -10.36 21.29 19.03
CA GLY A 182 -11.82 21.19 19.17
C GLY A 182 -12.54 20.39 18.08
N LEU A 183 -11.86 20.00 17.00
CA LEU A 183 -12.46 19.17 15.96
C LEU A 183 -12.69 17.75 16.50
N THR A 184 -13.94 17.28 16.48
CA THR A 184 -14.34 15.98 17.02
C THR A 184 -14.59 14.93 15.95
N GLU A 185 -14.94 15.36 14.73
CA GLU A 185 -15.38 14.48 13.66
C GLU A 185 -15.03 15.04 12.28
N VAL A 186 -14.56 14.17 11.40
CA VAL A 186 -14.39 14.39 9.96
C VAL A 186 -15.07 13.25 9.22
N ILE A 187 -16.09 13.58 8.44
CA ILE A 187 -16.83 12.64 7.59
C ILE A 187 -16.74 13.12 6.14
N THR A 188 -16.09 12.30 5.30
CA THR A 188 -16.02 12.50 3.85
C THR A 188 -16.23 11.17 3.13
N ASP A 189 -17.34 10.49 3.44
CA ASP A 189 -17.63 9.12 2.97
C ASP A 189 -17.79 8.96 1.45
N GLU A 190 -17.98 10.05 0.70
CA GLU A 190 -18.01 10.02 -0.76
C GLU A 190 -16.65 10.28 -1.41
N LEU A 191 -15.62 10.56 -0.61
CA LEU A 191 -14.26 10.81 -1.10
C LEU A 191 -13.69 9.52 -1.67
N VAL A 192 -13.30 9.56 -2.95
CA VAL A 192 -12.75 8.39 -3.66
C VAL A 192 -11.24 8.51 -3.83
N LEU A 193 -10.74 9.72 -4.02
CA LEU A 193 -9.35 9.98 -4.36
C LEU A 193 -8.77 11.16 -3.58
N VAL A 194 -7.62 10.93 -2.97
CA VAL A 194 -6.68 11.97 -2.56
C VAL A 194 -5.42 11.76 -3.39
N SER A 195 -5.02 12.75 -4.19
CA SER A 195 -3.88 12.55 -5.11
C SER A 195 -2.51 12.70 -4.43
N GLY A 196 -2.48 13.31 -3.24
CA GLY A 196 -1.31 13.39 -2.38
C GLY A 196 -1.51 12.63 -1.07
N GLU A 197 -1.07 13.23 0.03
CA GLU A 197 -1.09 12.61 1.37
C GLU A 197 -2.43 12.82 2.09
N LEU A 198 -2.91 11.79 2.80
CA LEU A 198 -3.92 11.95 3.85
C LEU A 198 -3.20 12.01 5.20
N PHE A 199 -3.07 13.22 5.75
CA PHE A 199 -2.25 13.52 6.91
C PHE A 199 -3.08 14.00 8.10
N THR A 200 -2.90 13.39 9.27
CA THR A 200 -3.49 13.87 10.52
C THR A 200 -2.47 13.97 11.64
N GLU A 201 -2.41 15.08 12.35
CA GLU A 201 -1.53 15.25 13.51
C GLU A 201 -2.10 16.23 14.54
N SER A 202 -1.88 15.98 15.84
CA SER A 202 -2.18 16.92 16.93
C SER A 202 -3.66 17.35 16.98
N ASN A 203 -4.59 16.39 16.94
CA ASN A 203 -6.03 16.64 17.03
C ASN A 203 -6.61 16.09 18.35
N ASP A 204 -6.55 16.89 19.41
CA ASP A 204 -6.82 16.48 20.80
C ASP A 204 -8.20 15.82 21.03
N MET A 205 -9.22 16.23 20.27
CA MET A 205 -10.61 15.81 20.47
C MET A 205 -11.18 14.96 19.33
N LEU A 206 -10.38 14.64 18.31
CA LEU A 206 -10.85 13.96 17.10
C LEU A 206 -11.11 12.48 17.40
N THR A 207 -12.39 12.10 17.46
CA THR A 207 -12.81 10.72 17.76
C THR A 207 -13.16 9.92 16.52
N THR A 208 -13.61 10.62 15.46
CA THR A 208 -14.18 10.01 14.26
C THR A 208 -13.47 10.51 13.00
N LEU A 209 -12.90 9.57 12.25
CA LEU A 209 -12.39 9.75 10.89
C LEU A 209 -13.09 8.74 9.97
N SER A 210 -13.86 9.23 9.00
CA SER A 210 -14.65 8.37 8.12
C SER A 210 -14.44 8.70 6.65
N PHE A 211 -13.92 7.71 5.92
CA PHE A 211 -13.59 7.76 4.50
C PHE A 211 -14.16 6.52 3.78
N ALA A 212 -15.44 6.20 3.99
CA ALA A 212 -16.03 4.91 3.64
C ALA A 212 -16.00 4.49 2.14
N LYS A 213 -15.55 5.35 1.22
CA LYS A 213 -15.36 5.05 -0.21
C LYS A 213 -13.98 5.44 -0.75
N LEU A 214 -13.04 5.77 0.13
CA LEU A 214 -11.68 6.09 -0.30
C LEU A 214 -11.08 4.86 -0.98
N ASP A 215 -10.76 5.02 -2.25
CA ASP A 215 -10.22 3.95 -3.10
C ASP A 215 -8.71 4.11 -3.25
N GLN A 216 -8.24 5.36 -3.37
CA GLN A 216 -6.83 5.64 -3.60
C GLN A 216 -6.34 6.88 -2.85
N VAL A 217 -5.16 6.74 -2.26
CA VAL A 217 -4.33 7.82 -1.73
C VAL A 217 -2.86 7.60 -2.15
N ASP A 218 -2.06 8.66 -2.23
CA ASP A 218 -0.62 8.51 -2.49
C ASP A 218 0.10 8.01 -1.24
N GLU A 219 -0.03 8.71 -0.12
CA GLU A 219 0.56 8.39 1.19
C GLU A 219 -0.47 8.55 2.31
N LEU A 220 -0.40 7.70 3.33
CA LEU A 220 -1.32 7.73 4.45
C LEU A 220 -0.57 7.88 5.77
N HIS A 221 -0.79 8.99 6.47
CA HIS A 221 -0.21 9.23 7.78
C HIS A 221 -1.29 9.66 8.79
N ILE A 222 -1.73 8.70 9.61
CA ILE A 222 -2.71 8.94 10.67
C ILE A 222 -2.02 8.93 12.03
N ASN A 223 -1.74 10.12 12.56
CA ASN A 223 -1.21 10.30 13.90
C ASN A 223 -2.27 10.86 14.86
N GLY A 224 -2.72 10.00 15.78
CA GLY A 224 -3.71 10.34 16.79
C GLY A 224 -3.15 11.01 18.05
N TYR A 225 -1.84 11.29 18.13
CA TYR A 225 -1.16 11.64 19.39
C TYR A 225 -1.90 12.70 20.22
N TRP A 226 -2.13 12.36 21.48
CA TRP A 226 -2.85 13.20 22.44
C TRP A 226 -1.95 13.54 23.63
N ALA A 227 -1.37 14.75 23.60
CA ALA A 227 -0.43 15.22 24.62
C ALA A 227 -1.04 15.27 26.04
N ASN A 228 -2.37 15.41 26.12
CA ASN A 228 -3.12 15.55 27.37
C ASN A 228 -3.85 14.25 27.76
N ASP A 229 -3.43 13.10 27.24
CA ASP A 229 -4.01 11.80 27.59
C ASP A 229 -4.07 11.63 29.12
N PRO A 230 -5.30 11.56 29.72
CA PRO A 230 -5.48 11.46 31.16
C PRO A 230 -4.98 10.12 31.72
N GLU A 231 -4.87 9.09 30.88
CA GLU A 231 -4.35 7.77 31.25
C GLU A 231 -2.82 7.70 31.12
N TYR A 232 -2.17 8.73 30.55
CA TYR A 232 -0.72 8.80 30.28
C TYR A 232 -0.21 7.60 29.47
N LEU A 233 -1.07 7.02 28.63
CA LEU A 233 -0.74 5.93 27.72
C LEU A 233 -0.27 6.45 26.36
N PHE A 234 -0.50 7.76 26.10
CA PHE A 234 -0.16 8.50 24.88
C PHE A 234 -0.96 8.06 23.64
N TYR A 235 -2.09 7.37 23.81
CA TYR A 235 -3.00 7.05 22.70
C TYR A 235 -3.93 8.23 22.40
N GLY A 236 -4.31 8.34 21.14
CA GLY A 236 -5.22 9.34 20.61
C GLY A 236 -6.69 9.11 20.91
N ALA A 237 -7.50 10.14 20.64
CA ALA A 237 -8.95 10.11 20.82
C ALA A 237 -9.69 9.31 19.72
N ILE A 238 -9.04 9.04 18.59
CA ILE A 238 -9.64 8.35 17.44
C ILE A 238 -10.05 6.93 17.85
N ASN A 239 -11.35 6.66 17.86
CA ASN A 239 -11.93 5.34 18.17
C ASN A 239 -12.87 4.83 17.07
N TYR A 240 -13.10 5.66 16.05
CA TYR A 240 -13.71 5.27 14.79
C TYR A 240 -12.80 5.73 13.65
N LEU A 241 -12.25 4.76 12.91
CA LEU A 241 -11.43 4.98 11.72
C LEU A 241 -11.93 4.06 10.62
N ASP A 242 -12.49 4.64 9.56
CA ASP A 242 -12.93 3.91 8.36
C ASP A 242 -12.12 4.38 7.15
N LEU A 243 -11.34 3.46 6.59
CA LEU A 243 -10.48 3.66 5.42
C LEU A 243 -10.88 2.76 4.23
N SER A 244 -12.04 2.10 4.28
CA SER A 244 -12.63 1.35 3.15
C SER A 244 -11.72 0.39 2.36
N ALA A 245 -10.70 -0.21 2.97
CA ALA A 245 -9.69 -0.98 2.24
C ALA A 245 -8.98 -0.17 1.13
N THR A 246 -8.66 1.09 1.42
CA THR A 246 -7.97 2.02 0.53
C THR A 246 -6.67 1.42 -0.02
N ASN A 247 -6.40 1.66 -1.31
CA ASN A 247 -5.11 1.40 -1.92
C ASN A 247 -4.17 2.60 -1.68
N VAL A 248 -2.96 2.32 -1.20
CA VAL A 248 -1.96 3.34 -0.86
C VAL A 248 -0.76 3.16 -1.79
N SER A 249 -0.42 4.21 -2.52
CA SER A 249 0.59 4.12 -3.58
C SER A 249 2.02 4.08 -3.03
N ASN A 250 2.25 4.70 -1.87
CA ASN A 250 3.50 4.73 -1.11
C ASN A 250 3.25 4.17 0.30
N ASP A 251 3.61 4.93 1.33
CA ASP A 251 3.72 4.47 2.70
C ASP A 251 2.40 4.62 3.48
N VAL A 252 2.20 3.72 4.43
CA VAL A 252 1.15 3.75 5.44
C VAL A 252 1.81 3.85 6.81
N LEU A 253 1.53 4.94 7.52
CA LEU A 253 1.93 5.14 8.91
C LEU A 253 0.69 5.42 9.76
N ILE A 254 0.40 4.54 10.72
CA ILE A 254 -0.67 4.73 11.70
C ILE A 254 -0.09 4.68 13.10
N SER A 255 -0.11 5.82 13.77
CA SER A 255 0.46 5.96 15.11
C SER A 255 -0.56 6.53 16.09
N TYR A 256 -0.52 6.07 17.34
CA TYR A 256 -1.28 6.66 18.45
C TYR A 256 -2.80 6.67 18.21
N VAL A 257 -3.36 5.66 17.54
CA VAL A 257 -4.82 5.53 17.38
C VAL A 257 -5.42 4.83 18.60
N GLY A 258 -6.60 5.29 19.03
CA GLY A 258 -7.34 4.74 20.16
C GLY A 258 -8.05 3.42 19.84
N ASP A 259 -9.17 3.17 20.54
CA ASP A 259 -9.89 1.88 20.50
C ASP A 259 -10.67 1.66 19.19
N VAL A 260 -9.96 1.36 18.10
CA VAL A 260 -10.55 1.05 16.80
C VAL A 260 -10.74 -0.47 16.63
N PRO A 261 -11.95 -0.95 16.31
CA PRO A 261 -12.21 -2.39 16.21
C PRO A 261 -11.43 -3.10 15.09
N ALA A 262 -11.34 -2.48 13.92
CA ALA A 262 -10.66 -3.06 12.78
C ALA A 262 -10.24 -1.98 11.79
N ILE A 263 -9.13 -2.22 11.09
CA ILE A 263 -8.72 -1.46 9.90
C ILE A 263 -8.45 -2.44 8.75
N SER A 264 -8.69 -1.98 7.53
CA SER A 264 -8.40 -2.76 6.32
C SER A 264 -7.73 -1.91 5.24
N PHE A 265 -6.86 -2.56 4.47
CA PHE A 265 -6.11 -1.97 3.36
C PHE A 265 -6.18 -2.83 2.10
N GLY A 266 -6.14 -2.15 0.95
CA GLY A 266 -5.99 -2.74 -0.37
C GLY A 266 -4.52 -3.04 -0.67
N GLU A 267 -4.04 -2.57 -1.82
CA GLU A 267 -2.61 -2.60 -2.18
C GLU A 267 -1.81 -1.53 -1.41
N ILE A 268 -0.55 -1.82 -1.09
CA ILE A 268 0.39 -0.90 -0.43
C ILE A 268 1.70 -0.90 -1.20
N GLY A 269 2.06 0.23 -1.78
CA GLY A 269 3.25 0.33 -2.65
C GLY A 269 4.56 0.60 -1.92
N GLY A 270 4.52 1.02 -0.65
CA GLY A 270 5.69 1.32 0.18
C GLY A 270 5.68 0.58 1.52
N ASP A 271 6.07 1.28 2.58
CA ASP A 271 6.11 0.78 3.95
C ASP A 271 4.69 0.63 4.53
N PHE A 272 4.48 -0.37 5.37
CA PHE A 272 3.27 -0.55 6.18
C PHE A 272 3.64 -0.59 7.66
N GLU A 273 3.42 0.54 8.34
CA GLU A 273 3.75 0.75 9.74
C GLU A 273 2.49 1.05 10.57
N VAL A 274 2.24 0.22 11.58
CA VAL A 274 1.19 0.44 12.58
C VAL A 274 1.80 0.35 13.97
N GLU A 275 1.90 1.48 14.66
CA GLU A 275 2.58 1.58 15.94
C GLU A 275 1.78 2.30 17.02
N TYR A 276 2.00 1.92 18.28
CA TYR A 276 1.39 2.59 19.44
C TYR A 276 -0.13 2.76 19.31
N THR A 277 -0.86 1.74 18.88
CA THR A 277 -2.33 1.83 18.77
C THR A 277 -3.07 0.92 19.74
N LYS A 278 -4.39 1.14 19.84
CA LYS A 278 -5.36 0.20 20.45
C LYS A 278 -6.27 -0.45 19.39
N ILE A 279 -5.76 -0.59 18.16
CA ILE A 279 -6.44 -1.32 17.08
C ILE A 279 -6.52 -2.80 17.44
N VAL A 280 -7.68 -3.42 17.21
CA VAL A 280 -7.91 -4.83 17.57
C VAL A 280 -7.61 -5.78 16.40
N GLU A 281 -7.97 -5.40 15.17
CA GLU A 281 -7.78 -6.25 13.99
C GLU A 281 -7.19 -5.43 12.84
N ILE A 282 -6.21 -6.00 12.14
CA ILE A 282 -5.59 -5.40 10.95
C ILE A 282 -5.76 -6.39 9.79
N SER A 283 -6.28 -5.92 8.66
CA SER A 283 -6.39 -6.73 7.44
C SER A 283 -5.70 -6.02 6.26
N VAL A 284 -4.85 -6.73 5.53
CA VAL A 284 -4.17 -6.20 4.35
C VAL A 284 -4.37 -7.17 3.20
N ALA A 285 -5.04 -6.70 2.15
CA ALA A 285 -5.35 -7.50 0.97
C ALA A 285 -4.20 -7.57 -0.05
N ALA A 286 -3.18 -6.73 0.12
CA ALA A 286 -2.03 -6.60 -0.77
C ALA A 286 -1.34 -7.93 -1.04
N SER A 287 -0.89 -8.10 -2.30
CA SER A 287 -0.04 -9.22 -2.69
C SER A 287 1.45 -8.96 -2.44
N THR A 288 1.83 -7.68 -2.39
CA THR A 288 3.19 -7.20 -2.20
C THR A 288 3.15 -6.01 -1.26
N ILE A 289 4.11 -5.93 -0.34
CA ILE A 289 4.44 -4.70 0.37
C ILE A 289 5.79 -4.23 -0.19
N GLY A 290 5.80 -3.05 -0.80
CA GLY A 290 6.98 -2.54 -1.52
C GLY A 290 8.12 -2.08 -0.61
N GLY A 291 7.86 -1.98 0.69
CA GLY A 291 8.84 -1.67 1.72
C GLY A 291 8.71 -2.57 2.95
N ASP A 292 8.82 -1.98 4.12
CA ASP A 292 8.81 -2.67 5.42
C ASP A 292 7.37 -3.03 5.87
N PHE A 293 7.20 -4.14 6.58
CA PHE A 293 5.97 -4.53 7.26
C PHE A 293 6.22 -4.50 8.77
N ILE A 294 5.79 -3.43 9.43
CA ILE A 294 6.13 -3.11 10.82
C ILE A 294 4.85 -2.97 11.64
N ILE A 295 4.69 -3.83 12.64
CA ILE A 295 3.55 -3.82 13.57
C ILE A 295 4.09 -3.83 14.99
N GLU A 296 4.06 -2.67 15.66
CA GLU A 296 4.73 -2.50 16.95
C GLU A 296 3.86 -1.85 18.01
N TYR A 297 4.04 -2.19 19.28
CA TYR A 297 3.42 -1.45 20.38
C TYR A 297 1.88 -1.36 20.35
N ASN A 298 1.20 -2.34 19.72
CA ASN A 298 -0.26 -2.36 19.63
C ASN A 298 -0.89 -3.18 20.76
N ALA A 299 -1.28 -2.51 21.84
CA ALA A 299 -1.64 -3.15 23.11
C ALA A 299 -2.93 -4.00 23.07
N ARG A 300 -3.78 -3.80 22.06
CA ARG A 300 -5.05 -4.51 21.89
C ARG A 300 -5.12 -5.36 20.62
N LEU A 301 -4.04 -5.45 19.85
CA LEU A 301 -4.04 -6.18 18.59
C LEU A 301 -4.26 -7.67 18.86
N MET A 302 -5.31 -8.25 18.28
CA MET A 302 -5.69 -9.64 18.45
C MET A 302 -5.52 -10.46 17.17
N ALA A 303 -5.60 -9.82 16.00
CA ALA A 303 -5.49 -10.48 14.71
C ALA A 303 -4.81 -9.60 13.66
N ILE A 304 -4.00 -10.24 12.82
CA ILE A 304 -3.44 -9.68 11.59
C ILE A 304 -3.85 -10.65 10.47
N GLU A 305 -4.51 -10.16 9.43
CA GLU A 305 -4.95 -10.95 8.29
C GLU A 305 -4.25 -10.48 7.02
N VAL A 306 -3.46 -11.35 6.41
CA VAL A 306 -2.66 -11.08 5.20
C VAL A 306 -2.80 -12.23 4.18
N PRO A 307 -4.02 -12.52 3.70
CA PRO A 307 -4.34 -13.78 3.01
C PRO A 307 -3.67 -13.94 1.64
N ASN A 308 -3.26 -12.83 1.02
CA ASN A 308 -2.70 -12.83 -0.34
C ASN A 308 -1.23 -12.42 -0.38
N LEU A 309 -0.61 -12.13 0.77
CA LEU A 309 0.72 -11.54 0.80
C LEU A 309 1.78 -12.53 0.32
N GLU A 310 2.37 -12.29 -0.85
CA GLU A 310 3.37 -13.14 -1.50
C GLU A 310 4.80 -12.67 -1.24
N THR A 311 5.00 -11.36 -1.12
CA THR A 311 6.31 -10.73 -0.98
C THR A 311 6.28 -9.52 -0.05
N ILE A 312 7.36 -9.35 0.72
CA ILE A 312 7.69 -8.12 1.44
C ILE A 312 9.09 -7.72 0.95
N ASP A 313 9.21 -6.56 0.32
CA ASP A 313 10.49 -6.11 -0.24
C ASP A 313 11.46 -5.59 0.83
N GLY A 314 10.94 -5.21 2.01
CA GLY A 314 11.68 -4.73 3.17
C GLY A 314 11.69 -5.67 4.38
N GLU A 315 11.88 -5.10 5.56
CA GLU A 315 11.90 -5.76 6.87
C GLU A 315 10.51 -6.24 7.28
N LEU A 316 10.44 -7.35 8.02
CA LEU A 316 9.24 -7.77 8.74
C LEU A 316 9.50 -7.63 10.24
N SER A 317 8.79 -6.72 10.90
CA SER A 317 8.80 -6.58 12.35
C SER A 317 7.39 -6.74 12.93
N VAL A 318 7.24 -7.68 13.87
CA VAL A 318 6.05 -7.80 14.72
C VAL A 318 6.54 -7.81 16.16
N SER A 319 6.46 -6.66 16.83
CA SER A 319 7.10 -6.49 18.13
C SER A 319 6.21 -5.82 19.17
N PHE A 320 6.33 -6.21 20.44
CA PHE A 320 5.66 -5.53 21.56
C PHE A 320 4.12 -5.37 21.41
N ASN A 321 3.44 -6.31 20.74
CA ASN A 321 1.97 -6.28 20.54
C ASN A 321 1.21 -7.00 21.66
N ASP A 322 1.63 -6.74 22.90
CA ASP A 322 0.90 -7.11 24.09
C ASP A 322 0.72 -5.90 25.01
N ASN A 323 -0.18 -6.02 25.97
CA ASN A 323 -0.38 -4.99 26.99
C ASN A 323 0.71 -4.98 28.08
N SER A 324 1.82 -5.74 27.94
CA SER A 324 2.80 -5.95 29.03
C SER A 324 3.65 -4.73 29.36
N ILE A 325 3.65 -3.72 28.48
CA ILE A 325 4.31 -2.43 28.67
C ILE A 325 3.64 -1.65 29.82
N PHE A 326 2.37 -1.92 30.08
CA PHE A 326 1.64 -1.33 31.19
C PHE A 326 1.84 -2.20 32.43
N TRP A 327 2.75 -1.75 33.29
CA TRP A 327 3.20 -2.36 34.56
C TRP A 327 2.10 -2.75 35.58
N ASN A 328 0.82 -2.69 35.20
CA ASN A 328 -0.32 -2.87 36.08
C ASN A 328 -1.45 -3.76 35.49
N GLU A 329 -1.29 -4.34 34.30
CA GLU A 329 -2.30 -5.26 33.76
C GLU A 329 -1.96 -6.72 34.12
N THR A 330 -2.87 -7.38 34.83
CA THR A 330 -2.70 -8.76 35.32
C THR A 330 -3.07 -9.83 34.30
N GLU A 331 -3.76 -9.47 33.21
CA GLU A 331 -4.12 -10.37 32.12
C GLU A 331 -3.39 -9.91 30.87
N ARG A 332 -2.62 -10.78 30.22
CA ARG A 332 -1.99 -10.45 28.94
C ARG A 332 -3.05 -10.50 27.84
N SER A 333 -3.42 -9.34 27.29
CA SER A 333 -4.17 -9.25 26.03
C SER A 333 -3.21 -8.87 24.90
N GLY A 334 -3.46 -9.39 23.70
CA GLY A 334 -2.62 -9.15 22.54
C GLY A 334 -2.72 -10.29 21.53
N LEU A 335 -1.78 -10.32 20.60
CA LEU A 335 -1.76 -11.27 19.50
C LEU A 335 -1.53 -12.70 20.06
N THR A 336 -2.51 -13.59 19.90
CA THR A 336 -2.42 -14.98 20.40
C THR A 336 -1.81 -15.93 19.38
N THR A 337 -1.94 -15.61 18.10
CA THR A 337 -1.36 -16.36 16.98
C THR A 337 -0.78 -15.39 15.97
N LEU A 338 0.45 -15.64 15.55
CA LEU A 338 1.04 -14.93 14.42
C LEU A 338 0.31 -15.32 13.12
N PRO A 339 0.18 -14.44 12.11
CA PRO A 339 -0.38 -14.82 10.81
C PRO A 339 0.35 -16.01 10.23
N THR A 340 -0.36 -16.91 9.56
CA THR A 340 0.26 -18.10 8.95
C THR A 340 1.15 -17.74 7.76
N PHE A 341 0.91 -16.60 7.11
CA PHE A 341 1.59 -16.14 5.90
C PHE A 341 1.60 -17.24 4.81
N GLU A 342 0.42 -17.77 4.49
CA GLU A 342 0.29 -18.97 3.63
C GLU A 342 0.83 -18.78 2.21
N THR A 343 0.88 -17.55 1.70
CA THR A 343 1.35 -17.24 0.35
C THR A 343 2.74 -16.62 0.32
N LEU A 344 3.30 -16.23 1.48
CA LEU A 344 4.55 -15.47 1.56
C LEU A 344 5.74 -16.35 1.19
N THR A 345 6.49 -15.94 0.16
CA THR A 345 7.63 -16.69 -0.38
C THR A 345 8.97 -15.97 -0.28
N PHE A 346 8.95 -14.64 -0.12
CA PHE A 346 10.12 -13.77 -0.12
C PHE A 346 10.02 -12.64 0.92
N ILE A 347 11.12 -12.38 1.62
CA ILE A 347 11.29 -11.23 2.55
C ILE A 347 12.64 -10.55 2.25
N GLY A 348 12.62 -9.29 1.85
CA GLY A 348 13.83 -8.58 1.43
C GLY A 348 14.72 -8.09 2.59
N GLY A 349 14.14 -7.87 3.77
CA GLY A 349 14.83 -7.32 4.93
C GLY A 349 15.06 -8.33 6.05
N ASP A 350 15.34 -7.79 7.24
CA ASP A 350 15.46 -8.56 8.48
C ASP A 350 14.06 -9.07 8.93
N ILE A 351 14.06 -10.05 9.84
CA ILE A 351 12.82 -10.56 10.44
C ILE A 351 12.95 -10.46 11.96
N GLN A 352 11.99 -9.78 12.57
CA GLN A 352 11.90 -9.62 14.01
C GLN A 352 10.48 -9.98 14.48
N VAL A 353 10.37 -11.00 15.31
CA VAL A 353 9.16 -11.29 16.07
C VAL A 353 9.56 -11.30 17.52
N ILE A 354 9.29 -10.22 18.26
CA ILE A 354 9.85 -10.05 19.60
C ILE A 354 8.83 -9.51 20.61
N ASN A 355 8.90 -10.00 21.84
CA ASN A 355 8.10 -9.49 22.97
C ASN A 355 6.57 -9.48 22.71
N ASN A 356 6.04 -10.45 21.96
CA ASN A 356 4.60 -10.64 21.81
C ASN A 356 4.09 -11.62 22.88
N GLY A 357 3.95 -11.14 24.11
CA GLY A 357 3.77 -11.97 25.30
C GLY A 357 2.45 -12.74 25.42
N ALA A 358 1.51 -12.56 24.49
CA ALA A 358 0.24 -13.29 24.43
C ALA A 358 0.25 -14.46 23.43
N ILE A 359 1.30 -14.61 22.61
CA ILE A 359 1.38 -15.67 21.59
C ILE A 359 1.42 -17.06 22.25
N THR A 360 0.62 -17.99 21.72
CA THR A 360 0.59 -19.40 22.13
C THR A 360 0.99 -20.37 21.02
N SER A 361 1.09 -19.91 19.77
CA SER A 361 1.55 -20.70 18.62
C SER A 361 2.20 -19.83 17.56
N ILE A 362 3.27 -20.33 16.95
CA ILE A 362 3.95 -19.70 15.81
C ILE A 362 4.08 -20.75 14.70
N GLU A 363 3.15 -20.75 13.75
CA GLU A 363 3.12 -21.67 12.59
C GLU A 363 3.18 -20.86 11.29
N SER A 364 4.23 -20.05 11.18
CA SER A 364 4.34 -18.97 10.20
C SER A 364 5.56 -19.15 9.30
N PHE A 365 5.56 -18.49 8.14
CA PHE A 365 6.73 -18.39 7.23
C PHE A 365 7.19 -19.71 6.61
N ASN A 366 6.42 -20.80 6.72
CA ASN A 366 6.85 -22.10 6.22
C ASN A 366 6.95 -22.19 4.70
N ASN A 367 6.38 -21.22 3.97
CA ASN A 367 6.49 -21.10 2.51
C ASN A 367 7.57 -20.12 2.05
N VAL A 368 8.23 -19.40 2.98
CA VAL A 368 9.34 -18.50 2.65
C VAL A 368 10.51 -19.33 2.16
N THR A 369 10.97 -19.04 0.93
CA THR A 369 12.08 -19.77 0.29
C THR A 369 13.38 -18.97 0.26
N GLU A 370 13.26 -17.65 0.28
CA GLU A 370 14.38 -16.72 0.17
C GLU A 370 14.18 -15.52 1.10
N MET A 371 15.30 -15.08 1.69
CA MET A 371 15.38 -13.87 2.49
C MET A 371 16.70 -13.15 2.20
N THR A 372 16.69 -11.81 2.06
CA THR A 372 17.94 -11.05 1.85
C THR A 372 18.48 -10.31 3.08
N GLY A 373 17.72 -10.28 4.18
CA GLY A 373 18.17 -9.75 5.47
C GLY A 373 19.35 -10.48 6.11
N ALA A 374 19.98 -9.79 7.04
CA ALA A 374 21.11 -10.25 7.83
C ALA A 374 20.69 -10.93 9.14
N ASN A 375 19.46 -10.72 9.62
CA ASN A 375 19.02 -11.22 10.94
C ASN A 375 17.61 -11.82 10.90
N ILE A 376 17.45 -12.91 11.65
CA ILE A 376 16.17 -13.51 12.02
C ILE A 376 16.14 -13.60 13.54
N ASP A 377 15.22 -12.90 14.19
CA ASP A 377 15.06 -12.89 15.66
C ASP A 377 13.64 -13.29 16.07
N PHE A 378 13.55 -14.35 16.87
CA PHE A 378 12.36 -14.74 17.61
C PHE A 378 12.73 -14.77 19.07
N SER A 379 12.25 -13.80 19.85
CA SER A 379 12.53 -13.76 21.28
C SER A 379 11.39 -13.22 22.13
N ASN A 380 11.18 -13.88 23.28
CA ASN A 380 10.21 -13.48 24.31
C ASN A 380 8.75 -13.43 23.81
N ASN A 381 8.36 -14.34 22.91
CA ASN A 381 6.99 -14.40 22.38
C ASN A 381 6.14 -15.36 23.21
N GLY A 382 5.48 -14.84 24.24
CA GLY A 382 4.63 -15.66 25.11
C GLY A 382 5.40 -16.47 26.15
N SER A 383 4.69 -16.94 27.16
CA SER A 383 5.26 -17.79 28.22
C SER A 383 4.98 -19.28 28.04
N ASN A 384 4.03 -19.62 27.17
CA ASN A 384 3.53 -20.97 26.93
C ASN A 384 3.21 -21.18 25.43
N ILE A 385 4.25 -21.23 24.59
CA ILE A 385 4.05 -21.55 23.17
C ILE A 385 3.96 -23.07 23.01
N ASP A 386 2.85 -23.57 22.47
CA ASP A 386 2.70 -25.00 22.25
C ASP A 386 3.65 -25.52 21.17
N ASN A 387 3.80 -24.76 20.08
CA ASN A 387 4.58 -25.13 18.92
C ASN A 387 5.18 -23.89 18.23
N ILE A 388 6.43 -24.01 17.81
CA ILE A 388 7.10 -23.11 16.88
C ILE A 388 7.48 -23.92 15.65
N SER A 389 6.80 -23.67 14.53
CA SER A 389 7.11 -24.24 13.22
C SER A 389 7.36 -23.13 12.20
N ILE A 390 8.63 -22.88 11.85
CA ILE A 390 9.02 -21.73 11.01
C ILE A 390 10.06 -22.05 9.94
N PHE A 391 10.00 -21.35 8.80
CA PHE A 391 11.02 -21.35 7.75
C PHE A 391 11.43 -22.73 7.21
N ASN A 392 10.49 -23.68 7.16
CA ASN A 392 10.81 -25.02 6.69
C ASN A 392 11.16 -25.10 5.19
N ALA A 393 10.69 -24.16 4.37
CA ALA A 393 11.07 -24.06 2.96
C ALA A 393 12.26 -23.13 2.68
N LEU A 394 12.83 -22.46 3.70
CA LEU A 394 13.87 -21.45 3.51
C LEU A 394 15.17 -22.10 3.04
N VAL A 395 15.65 -21.72 1.85
CA VAL A 395 16.86 -22.31 1.24
C VAL A 395 18.07 -21.39 1.38
N SER A 396 17.87 -20.08 1.27
CA SER A 396 18.94 -19.08 1.27
C SER A 396 18.60 -17.85 2.10
N THR A 397 19.63 -17.28 2.73
CA THR A 397 19.55 -16.04 3.51
C THR A 397 20.65 -15.07 3.09
N GLY A 398 20.43 -13.78 3.35
CA GLY A 398 21.38 -12.68 3.15
C GLY A 398 21.47 -12.16 1.73
N ALA A 399 22.00 -10.94 1.59
CA ALA A 399 22.02 -10.17 0.34
C ALA A 399 22.89 -10.77 -0.80
N SER A 400 23.63 -11.85 -0.53
CA SER A 400 24.53 -12.49 -1.49
C SER A 400 24.87 -13.92 -1.06
N ALA A 401 25.37 -14.73 -1.99
CA ALA A 401 25.86 -16.09 -1.71
C ALA A 401 27.03 -16.17 -0.69
N TYR A 402 27.58 -15.03 -0.26
CA TYR A 402 28.67 -14.95 0.72
C TYR A 402 28.25 -14.36 2.07
N SER A 403 27.02 -13.87 2.17
CA SER A 403 26.44 -13.31 3.39
C SER A 403 25.24 -14.17 3.76
N ASN A 404 25.28 -14.82 4.93
CA ASN A 404 24.14 -15.57 5.45
C ASN A 404 23.59 -14.84 6.68
N ALA A 405 22.33 -15.08 7.02
CA ALA A 405 21.71 -14.46 8.19
C ALA A 405 22.23 -15.04 9.51
N SER A 406 22.20 -14.21 10.56
CA SER A 406 22.24 -14.67 11.95
C SER A 406 20.83 -15.04 12.40
N ILE A 407 20.69 -16.20 13.02
CA ILE A 407 19.42 -16.73 13.52
C ILE A 407 19.49 -16.72 15.04
N ASN A 408 18.57 -16.02 15.67
CA ASN A 408 18.38 -15.97 17.11
C ASN A 408 16.97 -16.44 17.45
N ILE A 409 16.86 -17.62 18.06
CA ILE A 409 15.61 -18.15 18.61
C ILE A 409 15.79 -18.29 20.12
N SER A 410 14.99 -17.57 20.90
CA SER A 410 15.03 -17.57 22.35
C SER A 410 13.62 -17.60 22.93
N GLU A 411 13.07 -18.81 23.04
CA GLU A 411 11.65 -19.01 23.30
C GLU A 411 11.34 -20.09 24.34
N LYS A 412 10.13 -20.01 24.88
CA LYS A 412 9.55 -21.04 25.75
C LYS A 412 8.53 -21.86 24.97
N THR A 413 8.90 -23.06 24.55
CA THR A 413 8.02 -23.91 23.75
C THR A 413 8.14 -25.40 24.04
N ASN A 414 7.03 -26.14 23.88
CA ASN A 414 7.05 -27.60 23.93
C ASN A 414 7.68 -28.21 22.68
N TRP A 415 7.62 -27.53 21.54
CA TRP A 415 8.16 -28.04 20.29
C TRP A 415 8.69 -26.93 19.41
N PHE A 416 9.96 -27.05 19.02
CA PHE A 416 10.57 -26.26 17.96
C PHE A 416 10.83 -27.16 16.75
N ASP A 417 10.42 -26.72 15.57
CA ASP A 417 10.74 -27.30 14.26
C ASP A 417 10.97 -26.17 13.25
N GLY A 418 12.15 -26.08 12.64
CA GLY A 418 12.36 -25.04 11.65
C GLY A 418 13.63 -25.13 10.84
N PHE A 419 13.70 -24.30 9.80
CA PHE A 419 14.89 -24.16 8.94
C PHE A 419 15.35 -25.47 8.29
N ASN A 420 14.42 -26.39 7.98
CA ASN A 420 14.75 -27.73 7.51
C ASN A 420 15.48 -27.75 6.15
N MET A 421 15.24 -26.77 5.28
CA MET A 421 15.89 -26.65 3.97
C MET A 421 17.11 -25.73 3.95
N LEU A 422 17.41 -25.02 5.06
CA LEU A 422 18.46 -24.02 5.09
C LEU A 422 19.84 -24.68 5.17
N GLU A 423 20.69 -24.46 4.16
CA GLU A 423 22.02 -25.08 4.11
C GLU A 423 23.09 -24.30 4.88
N ASN A 424 22.98 -22.97 4.92
CA ASN A 424 24.01 -22.08 5.43
C ASN A 424 23.42 -21.00 6.35
N ALA A 425 24.10 -20.72 7.47
CA ALA A 425 23.82 -19.57 8.34
C ALA A 425 25.13 -18.89 8.76
N LEU A 426 25.08 -17.63 9.20
CA LEU A 426 26.24 -16.98 9.80
C LEU A 426 26.38 -17.45 11.24
N ASN A 427 25.42 -17.11 12.08
CA ASN A 427 25.38 -17.51 13.48
C ASN A 427 24.04 -18.15 13.77
N VAL A 428 24.00 -19.21 14.57
CA VAL A 428 22.76 -19.79 15.08
C VAL A 428 22.82 -19.77 16.60
N ARG A 429 21.87 -19.08 17.22
CA ARG A 429 21.61 -19.09 18.65
C ARG A 429 20.23 -19.68 18.86
N LEU A 430 20.17 -20.84 19.49
CA LEU A 430 18.94 -21.54 19.82
C LEU A 430 18.88 -21.70 21.33
N THR A 431 17.89 -21.06 21.95
CA THR A 431 17.59 -21.16 23.39
C THR A 431 16.14 -21.57 23.50
N ILE A 432 15.91 -22.84 23.86
CA ILE A 432 14.57 -23.40 24.02
C ILE A 432 14.40 -23.84 25.46
N GLN A 433 13.34 -23.35 26.08
CA GLN A 433 12.95 -23.67 27.45
C GLN A 433 11.54 -24.25 27.48
N ALA A 434 11.25 -25.04 28.50
CA ALA A 434 9.91 -25.52 28.75
C ALA A 434 8.97 -24.35 29.10
N PRO A 435 7.73 -24.39 28.60
CA PRO A 435 6.65 -23.54 29.08
C PRO A 435 6.52 -23.59 30.60
N THR A 436 6.27 -22.44 31.23
CA THR A 436 6.08 -22.35 32.68
C THR A 436 4.66 -21.90 33.00
N GLU A 437 3.91 -22.70 33.76
CA GLU A 437 2.59 -22.28 34.28
C GLU A 437 2.73 -20.94 35.03
N GLY A 438 2.11 -19.88 34.50
CA GLY A 438 1.98 -18.58 35.17
C GLY A 438 3.25 -17.70 35.23
N GLY A 439 4.31 -18.00 34.47
CA GLY A 439 5.58 -17.25 34.51
C GLY A 439 5.92 -16.51 33.21
N GLY A 440 5.58 -15.22 33.13
CA GLY A 440 5.84 -14.32 31.99
C GLY A 440 7.29 -13.97 31.65
N GLY A 441 8.30 -14.76 32.07
CA GLY A 441 9.70 -14.48 31.76
C GLY A 441 10.63 -15.69 31.87
N ILE A 442 11.73 -15.69 31.09
CA ILE A 442 12.82 -16.68 31.17
C ILE A 442 13.37 -16.71 32.59
N GLY A 443 13.13 -17.80 33.32
CA GLY A 443 13.43 -17.90 34.76
C GLY A 443 13.59 -19.34 35.22
N PRO A 444 14.30 -19.58 36.35
CA PRO A 444 14.78 -20.89 36.77
C PRO A 444 13.72 -21.82 37.39
N PHE A 445 12.43 -21.59 37.12
CA PHE A 445 11.34 -22.33 37.78
C PHE A 445 10.69 -23.30 36.79
N GLU A 446 11.03 -24.58 36.98
CA GLU A 446 10.59 -25.74 36.21
C GLU A 446 9.06 -25.91 36.25
N VAL A 447 8.44 -26.02 35.08
CA VAL A 447 7.15 -26.72 34.93
C VAL A 447 7.27 -27.69 33.77
N GLY A 448 6.93 -28.95 34.04
CA GLY A 448 7.23 -30.09 33.18
C GLY A 448 6.27 -30.24 32.01
N GLY A 449 6.82 -30.10 30.81
CA GLY A 449 6.30 -30.62 29.55
C GLY A 449 7.46 -31.20 28.74
N PRO A 450 7.22 -32.14 27.81
CA PRO A 450 8.26 -32.55 26.88
C PRO A 450 8.66 -31.36 26.02
N VAL A 451 9.96 -31.10 25.92
CA VAL A 451 10.53 -30.09 25.03
C VAL A 451 11.25 -30.82 23.90
N ARG A 452 10.71 -30.70 22.69
CA ARG A 452 11.28 -31.31 21.49
C ARG A 452 11.95 -30.26 20.62
N VAL A 453 13.15 -30.56 20.16
CA VAL A 453 13.91 -29.71 19.24
C VAL A 453 14.18 -30.48 17.96
N ASP A 454 13.50 -30.11 16.88
CA ASP A 454 13.76 -30.55 15.52
C ASP A 454 14.19 -29.34 14.67
N GLY A 455 14.82 -29.60 13.53
CA GLY A 455 15.12 -28.55 12.57
C GLY A 455 16.54 -28.58 12.01
N PHE A 456 16.83 -27.62 11.15
CA PHE A 456 18.15 -27.45 10.55
C PHE A 456 18.65 -28.73 9.84
N ALA A 457 17.73 -29.52 9.28
CA ALA A 457 18.04 -30.83 8.69
C ALA A 457 19.10 -30.77 7.58
N SER A 458 19.02 -29.74 6.73
CA SER A 458 19.93 -29.55 5.59
C SER A 458 21.15 -28.68 5.90
N MET A 459 21.27 -28.16 7.13
CA MET A 459 22.34 -27.23 7.48
C MET A 459 23.70 -27.94 7.46
N THR A 460 24.62 -27.47 6.62
CA THR A 460 25.96 -28.05 6.44
C THR A 460 27.06 -27.16 7.00
N ASP A 461 26.83 -25.85 7.02
CA ASP A 461 27.84 -24.83 7.22
C ASP A 461 27.31 -23.66 8.07
N LEU A 462 28.06 -23.30 9.12
CA LEU A 462 27.79 -22.08 9.88
C LEU A 462 29.07 -21.49 10.49
N SER A 463 29.05 -20.25 10.99
CA SER A 463 30.21 -19.67 11.71
C SER A 463 30.21 -20.04 13.19
N THR A 464 29.12 -19.76 13.91
CA THR A 464 28.97 -20.13 15.32
C THR A 464 27.62 -20.76 15.63
N LEU A 465 27.63 -21.82 16.44
CA LEU A 465 26.44 -22.45 16.98
C LEU A 465 26.41 -22.28 18.50
N PHE A 466 25.34 -21.70 19.02
CA PHE A 466 25.03 -21.63 20.44
C PHE A 466 23.72 -22.38 20.68
N LEU A 467 23.77 -23.41 21.52
CA LEU A 467 22.61 -24.19 21.94
C LEU A 467 22.45 -24.06 23.46
N ASP A 468 21.30 -23.58 23.91
CA ASP A 468 20.83 -23.69 25.29
C ASP A 468 19.53 -24.49 25.31
N ILE A 469 19.69 -25.81 25.52
CA ILE A 469 18.63 -26.82 25.39
C ILE A 469 18.57 -27.68 26.66
N LYS A 470 18.86 -27.09 27.81
CA LYS A 470 18.91 -27.78 29.11
C LYS A 470 17.65 -28.56 29.43
N GLU A 471 16.50 -28.07 28.97
CA GLU A 471 15.18 -28.62 29.26
C GLU A 471 14.66 -29.54 28.14
N ALA A 472 15.43 -29.73 27.06
CA ALA A 472 15.05 -30.63 25.98
C ALA A 472 14.89 -32.07 26.46
N THR A 473 13.80 -32.70 26.05
CA THR A 473 13.50 -34.13 26.25
C THR A 473 13.71 -34.95 24.98
N GLU A 474 13.80 -34.29 23.82
CA GLU A 474 14.10 -34.90 22.53
C GLU A 474 14.88 -33.91 21.65
N PHE A 475 15.88 -34.40 20.92
CA PHE A 475 16.72 -33.58 20.05
C PHE A 475 17.02 -34.27 18.72
N ASN A 476 16.48 -33.72 17.63
CA ASN A 476 16.68 -34.19 16.26
C ASN A 476 17.06 -33.04 15.31
N ALA A 477 18.09 -32.26 15.66
CA ALA A 477 18.55 -31.15 14.82
C ALA A 477 19.99 -31.33 14.30
N PHE A 478 20.33 -30.61 13.23
CA PHE A 478 21.67 -30.55 12.63
C PHE A 478 22.30 -31.89 12.14
N PRO A 479 21.55 -32.83 11.52
CA PRO A 479 22.12 -34.10 11.06
C PRO A 479 23.16 -33.96 9.96
N SER A 480 23.09 -32.87 9.17
CA SER A 480 24.00 -32.62 8.05
C SER A 480 25.16 -31.68 8.40
N LEU A 481 25.20 -31.13 9.61
CA LEU A 481 26.19 -30.13 9.99
C LEU A 481 27.57 -30.75 9.96
N ASN A 482 28.49 -30.14 9.22
CA ASN A 482 29.77 -30.77 8.95
C ASN A 482 30.96 -29.82 9.02
N ASN A 483 30.70 -28.52 9.17
CA ASN A 483 31.73 -27.50 9.15
C ASN A 483 31.37 -26.25 9.98
N PHE A 484 32.41 -25.63 10.54
CA PHE A 484 32.34 -24.33 11.22
C PHE A 484 33.29 -23.34 10.54
N LYS A 485 32.89 -22.08 10.40
CA LYS A 485 33.70 -21.02 9.75
C LYS A 485 34.39 -20.08 10.75
N ASN A 486 33.92 -19.97 12.00
CA ASN A 486 34.55 -19.09 13.00
C ASN A 486 35.92 -19.64 13.47
N TYR A 487 36.89 -18.74 13.62
CA TYR A 487 38.25 -18.99 14.12
C TYR A 487 38.41 -18.85 15.64
N GLN A 488 37.32 -18.51 16.35
CA GLN A 488 37.23 -18.43 17.80
C GLN A 488 36.30 -19.55 18.34
N GLU A 489 35.53 -19.27 19.39
CA GLU A 489 34.51 -20.17 19.90
C GLU A 489 33.45 -20.40 18.81
N TYR A 490 33.42 -21.61 18.28
CA TYR A 490 32.55 -21.98 17.16
C TYR A 490 31.32 -22.78 17.60
N LEU A 491 31.40 -23.44 18.75
CA LEU A 491 30.31 -24.21 19.32
C LEU A 491 30.21 -23.95 20.82
N ARG A 492 29.01 -23.61 21.29
CA ARG A 492 28.64 -23.64 22.70
C ARG A 492 27.39 -24.48 22.88
N VAL A 493 27.44 -25.46 23.77
CA VAL A 493 26.27 -26.29 24.12
C VAL A 493 26.06 -26.25 25.63
N TYR A 494 24.90 -25.79 26.08
CA TYR A 494 24.38 -26.14 27.38
C TYR A 494 23.57 -27.43 27.24
N MET A 495 24.11 -28.50 27.80
CA MET A 495 23.62 -29.86 27.61
C MET A 495 22.26 -30.07 28.27
N PRO A 496 21.41 -30.98 27.75
CA PRO A 496 20.20 -31.43 28.42
C PRO A 496 20.47 -31.89 29.86
N LEU A 497 19.57 -31.57 30.77
CA LEU A 497 19.63 -31.99 32.18
C LEU A 497 19.30 -33.48 32.35
N ASP A 498 18.43 -34.01 31.49
CA ASP A 498 18.16 -35.44 31.42
C ASP A 498 19.25 -36.15 30.62
N GLU A 499 20.08 -36.95 31.30
CA GLU A 499 21.18 -37.71 30.70
C GLU A 499 20.71 -38.77 29.69
N ASN A 500 19.40 -39.10 29.64
CA ASN A 500 18.84 -39.99 28.64
C ASN A 500 18.59 -39.28 27.29
N VAL A 501 18.68 -37.95 27.25
CA VAL A 501 18.48 -37.15 26.03
C VAL A 501 19.80 -37.04 25.29
N GLY A 502 19.93 -37.85 24.24
CA GLY A 502 21.09 -37.82 23.35
C GLY A 502 20.94 -36.79 22.23
N MET A 503 22.07 -36.30 21.73
CA MET A 503 22.14 -35.47 20.52
C MET A 503 22.62 -36.30 19.33
N CYS A 504 21.94 -37.41 19.07
CA CYS A 504 22.40 -38.45 18.14
C CYS A 504 22.55 -37.96 16.70
N THR A 505 21.67 -37.04 16.28
CA THR A 505 21.77 -36.40 14.95
C THR A 505 23.08 -35.64 14.77
N MET A 506 23.70 -35.14 15.85
CA MET A 506 24.98 -34.42 15.80
C MET A 506 26.21 -35.33 15.92
N GLU A 507 26.07 -36.67 15.91
CA GLU A 507 27.21 -37.60 15.94
C GLU A 507 28.30 -37.28 14.90
N PRO A 508 27.98 -36.97 13.62
CA PRO A 508 29.00 -36.68 12.62
C PRO A 508 29.88 -35.48 13.00
N ILE A 509 29.28 -34.37 13.44
CA ILE A 509 30.01 -33.16 13.81
C ILE A 509 30.78 -33.34 15.12
N PHE A 510 30.20 -34.04 16.10
CA PHE A 510 30.86 -34.32 17.37
C PHE A 510 32.09 -35.22 17.19
N THR A 511 32.03 -36.20 16.29
CA THR A 511 33.18 -37.05 15.97
C THR A 511 34.36 -36.24 15.42
N LYS A 512 34.09 -35.27 14.55
CA LYS A 512 35.11 -34.34 14.03
C LYS A 512 35.69 -33.43 15.11
N ILE A 513 34.83 -32.89 15.97
CA ILE A 513 35.26 -32.05 17.10
C ILE A 513 36.18 -32.85 18.04
N LYS A 514 35.80 -34.08 18.39
CA LYS A 514 36.61 -34.98 19.22
C LYS A 514 37.95 -35.33 18.57
N SER A 515 37.99 -35.43 17.24
CA SER A 515 39.20 -35.68 16.45
C SER A 515 40.12 -34.46 16.33
N GLY A 516 39.68 -33.28 16.77
CA GLY A 516 40.42 -32.03 16.69
C GLY A 516 40.36 -31.36 15.31
N ASP A 517 39.44 -31.76 14.43
CA ASP A 517 39.35 -31.26 13.04
C ASP A 517 39.17 -29.73 12.96
N PHE A 518 38.60 -29.14 13.99
CA PHE A 518 38.35 -27.70 14.06
C PHE A 518 39.36 -26.96 14.93
N GLU A 519 40.21 -27.64 15.69
CA GLU A 519 41.12 -26.98 16.62
C GLU A 519 42.30 -26.35 15.88
N ASN A 520 42.70 -25.16 16.32
CA ASN A 520 43.90 -24.53 15.82
C ASN A 520 45.06 -24.72 16.82
N TRP A 521 46.28 -24.62 16.30
CA TRP A 521 47.52 -24.84 17.05
C TRP A 521 47.73 -23.95 18.28
N ASN A 522 46.99 -22.83 18.40
CA ASN A 522 47.07 -21.90 19.51
C ASN A 522 45.89 -22.02 20.51
N GLY A 523 44.96 -22.95 20.28
CA GLY A 523 43.83 -23.22 21.19
C GLY A 523 42.79 -22.10 21.29
N THR A 524 42.74 -21.16 20.34
CA THR A 524 41.72 -20.10 20.36
C THR A 524 40.40 -20.55 19.74
N ARG A 525 40.43 -21.60 18.93
CA ARG A 525 39.25 -22.18 18.28
C ARG A 525 38.77 -23.38 19.08
N VAL A 526 37.73 -23.19 19.89
CA VAL A 526 37.27 -24.17 20.87
C VAL A 526 35.76 -24.41 20.80
N ALA A 527 35.35 -25.65 21.06
CA ALA A 527 33.99 -26.00 21.42
C ALA A 527 33.87 -26.02 22.95
N LYS A 528 32.80 -25.45 23.50
CA LYS A 528 32.53 -25.43 24.94
C LYS A 528 31.23 -26.11 25.26
N PHE A 529 31.26 -26.92 26.31
CA PHE A 529 30.13 -27.69 26.79
C PHE A 529 29.89 -27.33 28.25
N TYR A 530 28.62 -27.13 28.61
CA TYR A 530 28.22 -26.74 29.94
C TYR A 530 27.13 -27.67 30.46
N MET A 531 27.29 -28.16 31.68
CA MET A 531 26.25 -28.86 32.44
C MET A 531 26.05 -28.11 33.75
N ASN A 532 24.82 -27.69 34.04
CA ASN A 532 24.52 -26.86 35.22
C ASN A 532 25.46 -25.65 35.36
N TRP A 533 25.66 -24.91 34.27
CA TRP A 533 26.53 -23.71 34.19
C TRP A 533 28.02 -23.95 34.46
N THR A 534 28.42 -25.21 34.63
CA THR A 534 29.81 -25.61 34.82
C THR A 534 30.37 -26.13 33.51
N GLU A 535 31.51 -25.58 33.09
CA GLU A 535 32.20 -26.06 31.89
C GLU A 535 32.68 -27.49 32.09
N MET A 536 32.39 -28.34 31.11
CA MET A 536 32.81 -29.73 31.07
C MET A 536 34.00 -29.92 30.14
N ASP A 537 34.79 -30.95 30.42
CA ASP A 537 35.76 -31.45 29.44
C ASP A 537 35.04 -31.86 28.15
N ARG A 538 35.59 -31.40 27.02
CA ARG A 538 34.99 -31.55 25.68
C ARG A 538 34.69 -33.00 25.33
N ASP A 539 35.65 -33.89 25.52
CA ASP A 539 35.53 -35.30 25.11
C ASP A 539 34.54 -36.04 26.02
N THR A 540 34.59 -35.74 27.32
CA THR A 540 33.64 -36.26 28.32
C THR A 540 32.21 -35.84 28.00
N ALA A 541 31.99 -34.56 27.65
CA ALA A 541 30.68 -34.04 27.29
C ALA A 541 30.13 -34.69 26.01
N ILE A 542 30.96 -34.84 24.97
CA ILE A 542 30.56 -35.51 23.73
C ILE A 542 30.17 -36.97 23.98
N ASP A 543 30.96 -37.70 24.78
CA ASP A 543 30.65 -39.10 25.11
C ASP A 543 29.32 -39.22 25.85
N GLN A 544 29.01 -38.28 26.75
CA GLN A 544 27.72 -38.23 27.43
C GLN A 544 26.57 -37.92 26.47
N LEU A 545 26.72 -36.95 25.56
CA LEU A 545 25.69 -36.58 24.58
C LEU A 545 25.40 -37.70 23.56
N LEU A 546 26.35 -38.61 23.31
CA LEU A 546 26.20 -39.73 22.37
C LEU A 546 25.88 -41.06 23.05
N ALA A 547 25.99 -41.17 24.38
CA ALA A 547 25.72 -42.40 25.11
C ALA A 547 24.31 -42.98 24.85
N PRO A 548 23.24 -42.17 24.79
CA PRO A 548 21.89 -42.67 24.48
C PRO A 548 21.73 -43.25 23.06
N CYS A 549 22.64 -42.94 22.13
CA CYS A 549 22.54 -43.31 20.71
C CYS A 549 22.95 -44.75 20.41
N ALA A 550 23.55 -45.44 21.39
CA ALA A 550 24.02 -46.83 21.25
C ALA A 550 22.95 -47.88 21.64
N LEU A 551 21.77 -47.43 22.06
CA LEU A 551 20.59 -48.23 22.44
C LEU A 551 19.61 -48.30 21.27
#